data_AF-A0A2V6QFS7-F1
#
_entry.id   AF-A0A2V6QFS7-F1
#
_cell.length_a   1.000
_cell.length_b   1.000
_cell.length_c   1.000
_cell.angle_alpha   90.00
_cell.angle_beta   90.00
_cell.angle_gamma   90.00
#
_symmetry.space_group_name_H-M   'P 1'
#
loop_
_entity.id
_entity.type
_entity.pdbx_description
1 polymer ?
#
loop_
_entity_poly.entity_id
_entity_poly.type
_entity_poly.pdbx_seq_one_letter_code
_entity_poly.pdbx_strand_id
1 'polypeptide(L)'
;PAKARYLTGYDVQEAKRLLAEAGVPRGFPTPIHHWPGFAPPWRSYYDLVAESLNTIGLGAELRPEDIGKYNTMTFVGKYDKMGMGPTGAGETEVDSFLHEMFYTGVPRNRSRVADPELDRLLLAQRRELDAAKRREIVHEIQRYLAAKAYYGYLPMWPRYIAHPPNAKGFKHIDGYSLGTRLMYVWFER
;
A
#
# COMPACT_ATOMS: atom_id res chain seq x y z
N PRO A 1 4.35 -3.46 -21.99
CA PRO A 1 5.09 -4.73 -21.77
C PRO A 1 4.15 -5.88 -21.35
N ALA A 2 4.53 -7.13 -21.64
CA ALA A 2 3.67 -8.32 -21.49
C ALA A 2 3.06 -8.51 -20.08
N LYS A 3 3.77 -8.09 -19.02
CA LYS A 3 3.29 -8.18 -17.63
C LYS A 3 2.29 -7.07 -17.23
N ALA A 4 2.09 -6.04 -18.05
CA ALA A 4 1.14 -4.97 -17.74
C ALA A 4 -0.30 -5.48 -17.59
N ARG A 5 -0.64 -6.59 -18.25
CA ARG A 5 -1.95 -7.25 -18.10
C ARG A 5 -2.27 -7.68 -16.67
N TYR A 6 -1.25 -7.90 -15.83
CA TYR A 6 -1.45 -8.27 -14.42
C TYR A 6 -1.67 -7.06 -13.50
N LEU A 7 -1.52 -5.85 -14.03
CA LEU A 7 -1.73 -4.60 -13.30
C LEU A 7 -3.15 -4.07 -13.46
N THR A 8 -3.88 -4.58 -14.45
CA THR A 8 -5.21 -4.11 -14.82
C THR A 8 -6.13 -5.31 -15.07
N GLY A 9 -7.22 -5.39 -14.32
CA GLY A 9 -8.25 -6.42 -14.50
C GLY A 9 -8.28 -7.46 -13.39
N TYR A 10 -9.25 -8.37 -13.50
CA TYR A 10 -9.52 -9.44 -12.55
C TYR A 10 -9.66 -10.75 -13.34
N ASP A 11 -8.68 -11.64 -13.23
CA ASP A 11 -8.64 -12.92 -13.96
C ASP A 11 -8.34 -14.09 -13.02
N VAL A 12 -9.40 -14.78 -12.62
CA VAL A 12 -9.35 -15.94 -11.72
C VAL A 12 -8.66 -17.14 -12.37
N GLN A 13 -8.81 -17.33 -13.68
CA GLN A 13 -8.25 -18.49 -14.37
C GLN A 13 -6.74 -18.35 -14.51
N GLU A 14 -6.28 -17.16 -14.87
CA GLU A 14 -4.85 -16.85 -14.94
C GLU A 14 -4.20 -16.93 -13.56
N ALA A 15 -4.85 -16.45 -12.50
CA ALA A 15 -4.36 -16.60 -11.13
C ALA A 15 -4.20 -18.08 -10.73
N LYS A 16 -5.19 -18.94 -11.04
CA LYS A 16 -5.11 -20.39 -10.79
C LYS A 16 -4.00 -21.06 -11.62
N ARG A 17 -3.81 -20.64 -12.88
CA ARG A 17 -2.72 -21.11 -13.74
C ARG A 17 -1.36 -20.77 -13.14
N LEU A 18 -1.17 -19.54 -12.68
CA LEU A 18 0.08 -19.09 -12.03
C LEU A 18 0.35 -19.85 -10.72
N LEU A 19 -0.68 -20.12 -9.91
CA LEU A 19 -0.55 -20.97 -8.72
C LEU A 19 -0.11 -22.41 -9.07
N ALA A 20 -0.65 -22.97 -10.15
CA ALA A 20 -0.23 -24.29 -10.63
C ALA A 20 1.22 -24.30 -11.13
N GLU A 21 1.64 -23.29 -11.89
CA GLU A 21 3.04 -23.13 -12.33
C GLU A 21 4.01 -22.95 -11.16
N ALA A 22 3.56 -22.30 -10.09
CA ALA A 22 4.33 -22.16 -8.85
C ALA A 22 4.35 -23.44 -7.99
N GLY A 23 3.72 -24.53 -8.43
CA GLY A 23 3.68 -25.82 -7.71
C GLY A 23 2.66 -25.89 -6.57
N VAL A 24 1.73 -24.92 -6.49
CA VAL A 24 0.66 -24.84 -5.47
C VAL A 24 -0.74 -24.79 -6.09
N PRO A 25 -1.12 -25.75 -6.95
CA PRO A 25 -2.39 -25.71 -7.72
C PRO A 25 -3.66 -25.72 -6.86
N ARG A 26 -3.57 -26.19 -5.61
CA ARG A 26 -4.67 -26.18 -4.63
C ARG A 26 -4.65 -24.98 -3.69
N GLY A 27 -3.72 -24.05 -3.91
CA GLY A 27 -3.42 -22.96 -2.97
C GLY A 27 -2.84 -23.47 -1.65
N PHE A 28 -2.84 -22.58 -0.66
CA PHE A 28 -2.34 -22.80 0.69
C PHE A 28 -2.99 -21.77 1.61
N PRO A 29 -3.29 -22.09 2.89
CA PRO A 29 -3.89 -21.14 3.81
C PRO A 29 -2.94 -19.96 4.09
N THR A 30 -3.50 -18.75 4.17
CA THR A 30 -2.71 -17.54 4.46
C THR A 30 -3.40 -16.60 5.44
N PRO A 31 -2.77 -16.29 6.59
CA PRO A 31 -3.30 -15.26 7.47
C PRO A 31 -3.06 -13.86 6.88
N ILE A 32 -4.00 -12.95 7.15
CA ILE A 32 -3.94 -11.54 6.78
C ILE A 32 -4.04 -10.71 8.06
N HIS A 33 -2.90 -10.27 8.57
CA HIS A 33 -2.82 -9.43 9.76
C HIS A 33 -3.22 -8.00 9.42
N HIS A 34 -4.12 -7.42 10.21
CA HIS A 34 -4.62 -6.06 9.98
C HIS A 34 -5.14 -5.42 11.27
N TRP A 35 -5.26 -4.09 11.28
CA TRP A 35 -5.98 -3.36 12.32
C TRP A 35 -7.35 -2.91 11.82
N PRO A 36 -8.48 -3.35 12.42
CA PRO A 36 -9.82 -3.04 11.92
C PRO A 36 -10.28 -1.59 12.19
N GLY A 37 -9.48 -0.81 12.93
CA GLY A 37 -9.79 0.56 13.33
C GLY A 37 -9.51 1.64 12.29
N PHE A 38 -8.95 1.30 11.13
CA PHE A 38 -8.81 2.26 10.04
C PHE A 38 -10.18 2.73 9.53
N ALA A 39 -10.27 4.00 9.13
CA ALA A 39 -11.49 4.59 8.61
C ALA A 39 -11.99 3.86 7.34
N PRO A 40 -13.29 3.98 6.98
CA PRO A 40 -13.79 3.45 5.73
C PRO A 40 -12.95 3.92 4.52
N PRO A 41 -12.77 3.08 3.47
CA PRO A 41 -13.42 1.79 3.24
C PRO A 41 -12.63 0.55 3.71
N TRP A 42 -11.67 0.68 4.63
CA TRP A 42 -10.72 -0.40 4.96
C TRP A 42 -11.38 -1.73 5.38
N ARG A 43 -12.49 -1.70 6.10
CA ARG A 43 -13.23 -2.92 6.46
C ARG A 43 -13.68 -3.72 5.25
N SER A 44 -14.32 -3.05 4.29
CA SER A 44 -14.76 -3.66 3.03
C SER A 44 -13.58 -4.19 2.19
N TYR A 45 -12.41 -3.56 2.30
CA TYR A 45 -11.21 -4.04 1.63
C TYR A 45 -10.69 -5.34 2.21
N TYR A 46 -10.72 -5.52 3.53
CA TYR A 46 -10.30 -6.78 4.16
C TYR A 46 -11.17 -7.95 3.66
N ASP A 47 -12.49 -7.76 3.66
CA ASP A 47 -13.43 -8.78 3.21
C ASP A 47 -13.26 -9.11 1.72
N LEU A 48 -13.17 -8.07 0.87
CA LEU A 48 -12.99 -8.23 -0.58
C LEU A 48 -11.71 -8.99 -0.92
N VAL A 49 -10.60 -8.66 -0.24
CA VAL A 49 -9.31 -9.34 -0.47
C VAL A 49 -9.38 -10.79 0.00
N ALA A 50 -9.96 -11.05 1.18
CA ALA A 50 -10.11 -12.41 1.68
C ALA A 50 -10.98 -13.27 0.73
N GLU A 51 -12.11 -12.73 0.26
CA GLU A 51 -12.99 -13.40 -0.72
C GLU A 51 -12.27 -13.68 -2.05
N SER A 52 -11.55 -12.68 -2.57
CA SER A 52 -10.81 -12.81 -3.84
C SER A 52 -9.71 -13.87 -3.77
N LEU A 53 -8.96 -13.91 -2.66
CA LEU A 53 -7.92 -14.92 -2.43
C LEU A 53 -8.53 -16.32 -2.20
N ASN A 54 -9.68 -16.41 -1.56
CA ASN A 54 -10.39 -17.67 -1.36
C ASN A 54 -10.94 -18.25 -2.67
N THR A 55 -11.37 -17.41 -3.62
CA THR A 55 -11.81 -17.83 -4.96
C THR A 55 -10.74 -18.61 -5.74
N ILE A 56 -9.46 -18.36 -5.43
CA ILE A 56 -8.30 -19.04 -6.01
C ILE A 56 -7.67 -20.10 -5.08
N GLY A 57 -8.31 -20.39 -3.94
CA GLY A 57 -7.90 -21.49 -3.05
C GLY A 57 -6.87 -21.14 -1.97
N LEU A 58 -6.59 -19.86 -1.72
CA LEU A 58 -5.56 -19.44 -0.75
C LEU A 58 -6.01 -19.44 0.73
N GLY A 59 -7.21 -19.91 1.07
CA GLY A 59 -7.66 -20.06 2.46
C GLY A 59 -7.33 -18.83 3.33
N ALA A 60 -7.67 -17.65 2.82
CA ALA A 60 -7.35 -16.37 3.42
C ALA A 60 -8.12 -16.18 4.73
N GLU A 61 -7.38 -16.03 5.83
CA GLU A 61 -7.93 -15.87 7.18
C GLU A 61 -7.58 -14.49 7.73
N LEU A 62 -8.58 -13.65 7.98
CA LEU A 62 -8.37 -12.35 8.60
C LEU A 62 -7.92 -12.51 10.06
N ARG A 63 -6.77 -11.92 10.41
CA ARG A 63 -6.20 -11.90 11.76
C ARG A 63 -6.23 -10.45 12.29
N PRO A 64 -7.35 -9.99 12.89
CA PRO A 64 -7.41 -8.65 13.44
C PRO A 64 -6.49 -8.52 14.66
N GLU A 65 -5.79 -7.39 14.73
CA GLU A 65 -4.89 -7.04 15.83
C GLU A 65 -5.39 -5.77 16.52
N ASP A 66 -5.10 -5.60 17.81
CA ASP A 66 -5.22 -4.29 18.45
C ASP A 66 -4.13 -3.33 17.91
N ILE A 67 -4.33 -2.02 18.09
CA ILE A 67 -3.42 -1.02 17.52
C ILE A 67 -1.98 -1.12 18.06
N GLY A 68 -1.79 -1.54 19.31
CA GLY A 68 -0.46 -1.67 19.92
C GLY A 68 0.30 -2.82 19.30
N LYS A 69 -0.35 -3.98 19.16
CA LYS A 69 0.22 -5.13 18.45
C LYS A 69 0.45 -4.82 16.97
N TYR A 70 -0.52 -4.25 16.27
CA TYR A 70 -0.38 -3.90 14.86
C TYR A 70 0.83 -2.99 14.60
N ASN A 71 1.00 -1.95 15.42
CA ASN A 71 2.11 -1.01 15.26
C ASN A 71 3.48 -1.64 15.53
N THR A 72 3.57 -2.56 16.49
CA THR A 72 4.84 -3.21 16.87
C THR A 72 5.18 -4.45 16.03
N MET A 73 4.17 -5.03 15.36
CA MET A 73 4.29 -6.23 14.55
C MET A 73 4.06 -5.95 13.06
N THR A 74 2.80 -5.89 12.64
CA THR A 74 2.42 -5.84 11.22
C THR A 74 2.90 -4.57 10.51
N PHE A 75 2.75 -3.41 11.14
CA PHE A 75 3.16 -2.11 10.59
C PHE A 75 4.67 -2.00 10.34
N VAL A 76 5.49 -2.78 11.05
CA VAL A 76 6.95 -2.81 10.89
C VAL A 76 7.44 -4.06 10.16
N GLY A 77 6.54 -4.77 9.46
CA GLY A 77 6.91 -5.92 8.63
C GLY A 77 7.10 -7.24 9.39
N LYS A 78 6.77 -7.31 10.68
CA LYS A 78 6.86 -8.53 11.49
C LYS A 78 5.53 -9.30 11.43
N TYR A 79 5.24 -9.84 10.25
CA TYR A 79 4.16 -10.77 9.99
C TYR A 79 4.68 -12.00 9.23
N ASP A 80 3.94 -13.10 9.30
CA ASP A 80 4.33 -14.38 8.71
C ASP A 80 4.10 -14.40 7.19
N LYS A 81 2.87 -14.14 6.73
CA LYS A 81 2.50 -14.19 5.30
C LYS A 81 2.01 -12.87 4.75
N MET A 82 0.85 -12.39 5.19
CA MET A 82 0.26 -11.16 4.68
C MET A 82 -0.03 -10.16 5.80
N GLY A 83 0.34 -8.92 5.57
CA GLY A 83 -0.10 -7.77 6.34
C GLY A 83 -0.89 -6.83 5.44
N MET A 84 -1.98 -6.26 5.95
CA MET A 84 -2.82 -5.36 5.18
C MET A 84 -3.11 -4.07 5.94
N GLY A 85 -2.91 -2.95 5.26
CA GLY A 85 -3.20 -1.63 5.82
C GLY A 85 -2.65 -0.48 4.97
N PRO A 86 -2.97 0.76 5.36
CA PRO A 86 -2.53 1.94 4.65
C PRO A 86 -1.01 2.16 4.70
N THR A 87 -0.50 2.76 3.64
CA THR A 87 0.90 3.15 3.46
C THR A 87 0.98 4.59 2.93
N GLY A 88 2.13 5.26 3.04
CA GLY A 88 2.36 6.59 2.48
C GLY A 88 1.68 7.75 3.22
N ALA A 89 1.36 7.56 4.51
CA ALA A 89 0.79 8.62 5.34
C ALA A 89 1.73 9.82 5.46
N GLY A 90 1.33 10.99 4.94
CA GLY A 90 2.08 12.24 5.18
C GLY A 90 3.39 12.34 4.40
N GLU A 91 3.65 11.42 3.47
CA GLU A 91 4.75 11.57 2.53
C GLU A 91 4.37 12.63 1.48
N THR A 92 5.21 13.65 1.33
CA THR A 92 5.01 14.76 0.37
C THR A 92 5.99 14.73 -0.79
N GLU A 93 6.98 13.83 -0.74
CA GLU A 93 8.02 13.65 -1.75
C GLU A 93 8.07 12.17 -2.16
N VAL A 94 8.20 11.91 -3.47
CA VAL A 94 8.17 10.57 -4.05
C VAL A 94 9.34 9.69 -3.60
N ASP A 95 10.51 10.26 -3.36
CA ASP A 95 11.68 9.58 -2.82
C ASP A 95 11.44 9.11 -1.39
N SER A 96 10.88 9.96 -0.52
CA SER A 96 10.57 9.59 0.86
C SER A 96 9.67 8.35 0.88
N PHE A 97 8.62 8.35 0.05
CA PHE A 97 7.74 7.19 -0.09
C PHE A 97 8.48 5.95 -0.63
N LEU A 98 9.17 6.08 -1.76
CA LEU A 98 9.81 4.94 -2.44
C LEU A 98 10.94 4.34 -1.60
N HIS A 99 11.82 5.17 -1.03
CA HIS A 99 12.94 4.69 -0.24
C HIS A 99 12.48 4.03 1.05
N GLU A 100 11.55 4.63 1.80
CA GLU A 100 11.04 4.02 3.03
C GLU A 100 10.36 2.68 2.79
N MET A 101 9.66 2.52 1.67
CA MET A 101 8.94 1.28 1.38
C MET A 101 9.82 0.17 0.81
N PHE A 102 10.86 0.50 0.06
CA PHE A 102 11.53 -0.47 -0.82
C PHE A 102 13.03 -0.59 -0.65
N TYR A 103 13.72 0.39 -0.06
CA TYR A 103 15.17 0.30 0.10
C TYR A 103 15.54 -0.82 1.07
N THR A 104 16.57 -1.59 0.74
CA THR A 104 16.98 -2.71 1.58
C THR A 104 17.40 -2.24 2.97
N GLY A 105 16.88 -2.89 4.02
CA GLY A 105 17.30 -2.67 5.41
C GLY A 105 16.66 -1.48 6.13
N VAL A 106 15.78 -0.70 5.49
CA VAL A 106 15.06 0.37 6.21
C VAL A 106 13.91 -0.19 7.04
N PRO A 107 13.65 0.32 8.27
CA PRO A 107 12.59 -0.21 9.13
C PRO A 107 11.17 -0.15 8.55
N ARG A 108 10.90 0.78 7.65
CA ARG A 108 9.57 0.95 7.02
C ARG A 108 9.39 0.10 5.75
N ASN A 109 10.38 -0.71 5.36
CA ASN A 109 10.27 -1.69 4.28
C ASN A 109 9.53 -2.92 4.78
N ARG A 110 8.20 -2.80 4.84
CA ARG A 110 7.32 -3.79 5.48
C ARG A 110 7.28 -5.11 4.74
N SER A 111 7.43 -5.09 3.41
CA SER A 111 7.49 -6.30 2.59
C SER A 111 8.85 -6.99 2.60
N ARG A 112 9.84 -6.44 3.32
CA ARG A 112 11.20 -7.01 3.44
C ARG A 112 11.87 -7.16 2.07
N VAL A 113 11.67 -6.19 1.18
CA VAL A 113 12.26 -6.16 -0.15
C VAL A 113 13.78 -6.04 -0.01
N ALA A 114 14.50 -6.94 -0.68
CA ALA A 114 15.95 -6.91 -0.81
C ALA A 114 16.30 -7.16 -2.28
N ASP A 115 16.33 -6.08 -3.07
CA ASP A 115 16.56 -6.12 -4.51
C ASP A 115 17.65 -5.09 -4.88
N PRO A 116 18.90 -5.54 -5.15
CA PRO A 116 20.02 -4.63 -5.43
C PRO A 116 19.80 -3.74 -6.65
N GLU A 117 19.03 -4.19 -7.65
CA GLU A 117 18.73 -3.38 -8.83
C GLU A 117 17.72 -2.28 -8.50
N LEU A 118 16.73 -2.58 -7.66
CA LEU A 118 15.84 -1.56 -7.13
C LEU A 118 16.59 -0.56 -6.25
N ASP A 119 17.48 -1.01 -5.38
CA ASP A 119 18.32 -0.13 -4.56
C ASP A 119 19.15 0.82 -5.44
N ARG A 120 19.73 0.30 -6.53
CA ARG A 120 20.47 1.11 -7.53
C ARG A 120 19.59 2.21 -8.12
N LEU A 121 18.36 1.88 -8.55
CA LEU A 121 17.43 2.84 -9.12
C LEU A 121 16.97 3.89 -8.09
N LEU A 122 16.67 3.46 -6.86
CA LEU A 122 16.29 4.36 -5.76
C LEU A 122 17.41 5.36 -5.42
N LEU A 123 18.66 4.90 -5.38
CA LEU A 123 19.81 5.79 -5.17
C LEU A 123 20.08 6.70 -6.38
N ALA A 124 19.79 6.24 -7.60
CA ALA A 124 19.95 7.05 -8.80
C ALA A 124 19.01 8.26 -8.81
N GLN A 125 17.71 8.08 -8.48
CA GLN A 125 16.78 9.23 -8.42
C GLN A 125 17.17 10.28 -7.37
N ARG A 126 17.84 9.87 -6.28
CA ARG A 126 18.30 10.78 -5.21
C ARG A 126 19.48 11.64 -5.63
N ARG A 127 20.29 11.14 -6.54
CA ARG A 127 21.52 11.81 -7.02
C ARG A 127 21.25 12.68 -8.24
N GLU A 128 20.12 12.49 -8.92
CA GLU A 128 19.74 13.26 -10.11
C GLU A 128 19.15 14.61 -9.72
N LEU A 129 19.77 15.69 -10.19
CA LEU A 129 19.39 17.07 -9.90
C LEU A 129 18.47 17.66 -10.97
N ASP A 130 18.50 17.11 -12.19
CA ASP A 130 17.60 17.51 -13.25
C ASP A 130 16.22 16.88 -13.04
N ALA A 131 15.21 17.73 -12.85
CA ALA A 131 13.86 17.28 -12.54
C ALA A 131 13.23 16.41 -13.64
N ALA A 132 13.54 16.67 -14.91
CA ALA A 132 12.99 15.90 -16.03
C ALA A 132 13.62 14.50 -16.08
N LYS A 133 14.95 14.40 -15.91
CA LYS A 133 15.65 13.12 -15.83
C LYS A 133 15.24 12.32 -14.59
N ARG A 134 15.12 12.97 -13.43
CA ARG A 134 14.67 12.32 -12.20
C ARG A 134 13.28 11.71 -12.37
N ARG A 135 12.36 12.42 -13.04
CA ARG A 135 11.02 11.91 -13.34
C ARG A 135 11.07 10.63 -14.19
N GLU A 136 11.95 10.55 -15.17
CA GLU A 136 12.09 9.32 -15.97
C GLU A 136 12.61 8.14 -15.15
N ILE A 137 13.55 8.37 -14.23
CA ILE A 137 14.02 7.34 -13.28
C ILE A 137 12.86 6.88 -12.38
N VAL A 138 12.05 7.82 -11.87
CA VAL A 138 10.87 7.49 -11.06
C VAL A 138 9.86 6.65 -11.85
N HIS A 139 9.60 6.98 -13.12
CA HIS A 139 8.75 6.15 -13.97
C HIS A 139 9.33 4.75 -14.21
N GLU A 140 10.66 4.64 -14.33
CA GLU A 140 11.34 3.35 -14.43
C GLU A 140 11.16 2.51 -13.16
N ILE A 141 11.34 3.12 -11.98
CA ILE A 141 11.08 2.47 -10.69
C ILE A 141 9.63 1.96 -10.62
N GLN A 142 8.65 2.79 -11.00
CA GLN A 142 7.24 2.38 -11.01
C GLN A 142 6.98 1.17 -11.93
N ARG A 143 7.55 1.17 -13.14
CA ARG A 143 7.45 0.03 -14.07
C ARG A 143 8.13 -1.23 -13.51
N TYR A 144 9.28 -1.06 -12.86
CA TYR A 144 10.01 -2.15 -12.23
C TYR A 144 9.22 -2.78 -11.08
N LEU A 145 8.71 -1.96 -10.17
CA LEU A 145 7.86 -2.39 -9.04
C LEU A 145 6.61 -3.11 -9.53
N ALA A 146 5.98 -2.59 -10.58
CA ALA A 146 4.81 -3.21 -11.19
C ALA A 146 5.14 -4.60 -11.77
N ALA A 147 6.32 -4.78 -12.37
CA ALA A 147 6.76 -6.07 -12.88
C ALA A 147 7.13 -7.08 -11.78
N LYS A 148 7.56 -6.59 -10.60
CA LYS A 148 7.95 -7.41 -9.44
C LYS A 148 6.79 -7.78 -8.53
N ALA A 149 5.75 -6.94 -8.46
CA ALA A 149 4.53 -7.16 -7.66
C ALA A 149 4.80 -7.42 -6.16
N TYR A 150 5.71 -6.65 -5.54
CA TYR A 150 5.99 -6.73 -4.09
C TYR A 150 4.82 -6.34 -3.18
N TYR A 151 3.82 -5.65 -3.73
CA TYR A 151 2.59 -5.25 -3.05
C TYR A 151 1.40 -5.48 -3.97
N GLY A 152 0.29 -5.94 -3.39
CA GLY A 152 -1.04 -5.85 -4.00
C GLY A 152 -1.62 -4.48 -3.69
N TYR A 153 -1.84 -3.65 -4.72
CA TYR A 153 -2.44 -2.33 -4.55
C TYR A 153 -3.96 -2.41 -4.63
N LEU A 154 -4.62 -1.77 -3.66
CA LEU A 154 -6.06 -1.58 -3.68
C LEU A 154 -6.39 -0.18 -4.20
N PRO A 155 -7.55 0.00 -4.85
CA PRO A 155 -7.97 1.31 -5.32
C PRO A 155 -8.02 2.30 -4.15
N MET A 156 -7.57 3.52 -4.40
CA MET A 156 -7.69 4.61 -3.45
C MET A 156 -8.74 5.58 -3.98
N TRP A 157 -9.86 5.71 -3.26
CA TRP A 157 -10.94 6.60 -3.68
C TRP A 157 -10.63 8.05 -3.29
N PRO A 158 -11.13 9.03 -4.07
CA PRO A 158 -11.10 10.42 -3.64
C PRO A 158 -11.76 10.54 -2.26
N ARG A 159 -11.12 11.31 -1.37
CA ARG A 159 -11.69 11.60 -0.05
C ARG A 159 -12.58 12.83 -0.15
N TYR A 160 -13.85 12.63 0.14
CA TYR A 160 -14.81 13.73 0.30
C TYR A 160 -14.89 14.10 1.78
N ILE A 161 -14.69 15.38 2.07
CA ILE A 161 -14.87 15.92 3.42
C ILE A 161 -15.97 16.96 3.32
N ALA A 162 -17.06 16.74 4.06
CA ALA A 162 -18.14 17.70 4.21
C ALA A 162 -18.08 18.33 5.61
N HIS A 163 -18.33 19.63 5.69
CA HIS A 163 -18.47 20.35 6.94
C HIS A 163 -19.61 21.37 6.83
N PRO A 164 -20.20 21.80 7.96
CA PRO A 164 -21.22 22.85 7.95
C PRO A 164 -20.73 24.14 7.27
N PRO A 165 -21.60 24.91 6.61
CA PRO A 165 -21.21 26.14 5.91
C PRO A 165 -20.68 27.23 6.85
N ASN A 166 -21.05 27.17 8.14
CA ASN A 166 -20.55 28.08 9.16
C ASN A 166 -19.20 27.64 9.76
N ALA A 167 -18.68 26.45 9.44
CA ALA A 167 -17.32 26.08 9.75
C ALA A 167 -16.36 26.76 8.76
N LYS A 168 -15.58 27.72 9.24
CA LYS A 168 -14.60 28.49 8.47
C LYS A 168 -13.18 28.06 8.82
N GLY A 169 -12.22 28.40 7.96
CA GLY A 169 -10.80 28.11 8.18
C GLY A 169 -10.37 26.66 7.89
N PHE A 170 -11.29 25.77 7.57
CA PHE A 170 -10.97 24.39 7.19
C PHE A 170 -10.15 24.34 5.88
N LYS A 171 -9.04 23.60 5.88
CA LYS A 171 -8.21 23.35 4.70
C LYS A 171 -7.95 21.87 4.47
N HIS A 172 -7.85 21.44 3.21
CA HIS A 172 -7.36 20.10 2.90
C HIS A 172 -5.85 19.98 3.16
N ILE A 173 -5.36 18.80 3.57
CA ILE A 173 -3.94 18.40 3.61
C ILE A 173 -3.80 16.97 3.08
N ASP A 174 -2.64 16.67 2.54
CA ASP A 174 -2.29 15.34 2.09
C ASP A 174 -1.85 14.49 3.30
N GLY A 175 -2.74 13.63 3.80
CA GLY A 175 -2.45 12.73 4.93
C GLY A 175 -3.68 12.03 5.50
N TYR A 176 -3.49 11.13 6.48
CA TYR A 176 -4.60 10.40 7.12
C TYR A 176 -5.29 11.18 8.26
N SER A 177 -4.66 12.23 8.77
CA SER A 177 -5.18 12.99 9.91
C SER A 177 -6.01 14.21 9.49
N LEU A 178 -7.13 14.40 10.18
CA LEU A 178 -7.92 15.64 10.18
C LEU A 178 -7.61 16.53 11.39
N GLY A 179 -6.99 15.96 12.44
CA GLY A 179 -6.92 16.57 13.78
C GLY A 179 -6.10 17.85 13.86
N THR A 180 -4.95 17.93 13.19
CA THR A 180 -4.09 19.13 13.17
C THR A 180 -4.74 20.35 12.51
N ARG A 181 -5.87 20.16 11.81
CA ARG A 181 -6.58 21.23 11.08
C ARG A 181 -7.68 21.88 11.89
N LEU A 182 -8.23 21.18 12.89
CA LEU A 182 -9.26 21.74 13.75
C LEU A 182 -8.75 22.93 14.56
N MET A 183 -7.43 23.06 14.73
CA MET A 183 -6.80 24.22 15.39
C MET A 183 -7.06 25.54 14.67
N TYR A 184 -7.33 25.51 13.36
CA TYR A 184 -7.61 26.71 12.55
C TYR A 184 -9.08 26.82 12.15
N VAL A 185 -9.95 25.95 12.67
CA VAL A 185 -11.37 25.94 12.33
C VAL A 185 -12.15 26.71 13.40
N TRP A 186 -13.04 27.61 12.97
CA TRP A 186 -14.00 28.29 13.84
C TRP A 186 -15.40 28.20 13.26
N PHE A 187 -16.40 28.38 14.12
CA PHE A 187 -17.80 28.46 13.71
C PHE A 187 -18.26 29.92 13.72
N GLU A 188 -18.76 30.39 12.59
CA GLU A 188 -19.54 31.63 12.53
C GLU A 188 -20.95 31.36 13.09
N ARG A 189 -21.49 32.37 13.78
CA ARG A 189 -22.86 32.34 14.30
C ARG A 189 -23.86 32.70 13.22
#